data_AF-A0AA91BYZ8-F1
#
_entry.id   AF-A0AA91BYZ8-F1
#
_cell.length_a   1.000
_cell.length_b   1.000
_cell.length_c   1.000
_cell.angle_alpha   90.00
_cell.angle_beta   90.00
_cell.angle_gamma   90.00
#
_symmetry.space_group_name_H-M   'P 1'
#
loop_
_entity.id
_entity.type
_entity.pdbx_description
1 polymer ?
#
loop_
_entity_poly.entity_id
_entity_poly.type
_entity_poly.pdbx_seq_one_letter_code
_entity_poly.pdbx_strand_id
1 'polypeptide(L)' 'MQESVLLEINDKSLAQVMMEAERQYLEYALTKSGGNKTLAAHMAGVSLTTLRDKLSRFTVKVEVSLE' A
#
# COMPACT_ATOMS: atom_id res chain seq x y z
N MET A 1 -3.33 18.72 -3.25
CA MET A 1 -4.35 18.04 -2.44
C MET A 1 -3.61 17.07 -1.54
N GLN A 2 -3.75 17.22 -0.23
CA GLN A 2 -3.12 16.33 0.74
C GLN A 2 -4.14 15.21 1.04
N GLU A 3 -3.86 13.99 0.61
CA GLU A 3 -4.71 12.82 0.90
C GLU A 3 -4.30 12.28 2.28
N SER A 4 -5.23 12.33 3.24
CA SER A 4 -5.02 11.86 4.61
C SER A 4 -5.54 10.45 4.78
N VAL A 5 -4.75 9.59 5.42
CA VAL A 5 -5.12 8.21 5.76
C VAL A 5 -5.48 8.15 7.24
N LEU A 6 -6.64 7.55 7.56
CA LEU A 6 -7.03 7.26 8.94
C LEU A 6 -6.43 5.91 9.36
N LEU A 7 -5.60 5.91 10.40
CA LEU A 7 -5.03 4.70 11.00
C LEU A 7 -5.57 4.55 12.42
N GLU A 8 -6.29 3.45 12.68
CA GLU A 8 -6.78 3.13 14.02
C GLU A 8 -5.70 2.40 14.82
N ILE A 9 -5.22 3.07 15.87
CA ILE A 9 -4.04 2.68 16.66
C ILE A 9 -4.42 1.84 17.90
N ASN A 10 -5.72 1.69 18.20
CA ASN A 10 -6.19 1.08 19.45
C ASN A 10 -5.73 -0.39 19.58
N ASP A 11 -5.08 -0.72 20.71
CA ASP A 11 -4.52 -2.04 21.04
C ASP A 11 -3.49 -2.63 20.04
N LYS A 12 -2.97 -1.83 19.11
CA LYS A 12 -1.97 -2.27 18.13
C LYS A 12 -0.56 -1.86 18.53
N SER A 13 0.38 -2.78 18.39
CA SER A 13 1.81 -2.46 18.49
C SER A 13 2.25 -1.51 17.37
N LEU A 14 3.31 -0.74 17.60
CA LEU A 14 3.91 0.13 16.57
C LEU A 14 4.20 -0.64 15.27
N ALA A 15 4.65 -1.90 15.37
CA ALA A 15 4.90 -2.75 14.23
C ALA A 15 3.64 -3.02 13.39
N GLN A 16 2.49 -3.24 14.04
CA GLN A 16 1.21 -3.46 13.36
C GLN A 16 0.71 -2.18 12.67
N VAL A 17 0.83 -1.03 13.34
CA VAL A 17 0.42 0.25 12.75
C VAL A 17 1.28 0.60 11.54
N MET A 18 2.59 0.37 11.62
CA MET A 18 3.51 0.57 10.51
C MET A 18 3.20 -0.37 9.33
N MET A 19 2.85 -1.64 9.61
CA MET A 19 2.41 -2.58 8.57
C MET A 19 1.12 -2.14 7.90
N GLU A 20 0.15 -1.63 8.65
CA GLU A 20 -1.12 -1.16 8.10
C GLU A 20 -0.95 0.11 7.26
N ALA A 21 -0.13 1.06 7.73
CA ALA A 21 0.23 2.25 6.98
C ALA A 21 0.94 1.90 5.67
N GLU A 22 1.89 0.96 5.72
CA GLU A 22 2.59 0.48 4.53
C GLU A 22 1.65 -0.21 3.55
N ARG A 23 0.71 -1.04 4.03
CA ARG A 23 -0.31 -1.68 3.18
C ARG A 23 -1.17 -0.65 2.47
N GLN A 24 -1.73 0.32 3.20
CA GLN A 24 -2.61 1.35 2.64
C GLN A 24 -1.86 2.22 1.62
N TYR A 25 -0.60 2.55 1.89
CA TYR A 25 0.22 3.33 0.96
C TYR A 25 0.51 2.58 -0.35
N LEU A 26 0.82 1.27 -0.27
CA LEU A 26 1.06 0.44 -1.45
C LEU A 26 -0.21 0.26 -2.29
N GLU A 27 -1.36 0.10 -1.64
CA GLU A 27 -2.67 0.02 -2.30
C GLU A 27 -3.00 1.34 -3.01
N TYR A 28 -2.81 2.47 -2.33
CA TYR A 28 -2.94 3.80 -2.91
C TYR A 28 -2.06 3.99 -4.15
N ALA A 29 -0.77 3.62 -4.07
CA ALA A 29 0.17 3.73 -5.18
C ALA A 29 -0.25 2.86 -6.37
N LEU A 30 -0.74 1.64 -6.11
CA LEU A 30 -1.27 0.75 -7.15
C LEU A 30 -2.53 1.33 -7.80
N THR A 31 -3.47 1.84 -7.02
CA THR A 31 -4.71 2.45 -7.50
C THR A 31 -4.42 3.68 -8.37
N LYS A 32 -3.55 4.60 -7.91
CA LYS A 32 -3.17 5.78 -8.70
C LYS A 32 -2.38 5.44 -9.96
N SER A 33 -1.63 4.33 -9.94
CA SER A 33 -0.90 3.84 -11.11
C SER A 33 -1.77 3.06 -12.12
N GLY A 34 -3.05 2.82 -11.83
CA GLY A 34 -3.93 1.98 -12.65
C GLY A 34 -3.46 0.52 -12.73
N GLY A 35 -2.82 0.00 -11.67
CA GLY A 35 -2.26 -1.35 -11.64
C GLY A 35 -0.89 -1.50 -12.32
N ASN A 36 -0.29 -0.42 -12.84
CA ASN A 36 1.05 -0.45 -13.39
C ASN A 36 2.10 -0.51 -12.26
N LYS A 37 2.65 -1.71 -12.03
CA LYS A 37 3.61 -1.97 -10.94
C LYS A 37 4.89 -1.14 -11.03
N THR A 38 5.35 -0.79 -12.23
CA THR A 38 6.54 0.04 -12.42
C THR A 38 6.26 1.48 -12.00
N LEU A 39 5.10 2.00 -12.41
CA LEU A 39 4.67 3.35 -12.03
C LEU A 39 4.36 3.42 -10.53
N ALA A 40 3.70 2.40 -9.96
CA ALA A 40 3.46 2.29 -8.52
C ALA A 40 4.76 2.27 -7.72
N ALA A 41 5.78 1.52 -8.16
CA ALA A 41 7.09 1.48 -7.51
C ALA A 41 7.76 2.86 -7.53
N HIS A 42 7.71 3.55 -8.67
CA HIS A 42 8.23 4.90 -8.82
C HIS A 42 7.49 5.90 -7.91
N MET A 43 6.15 5.84 -7.87
CA MET A 43 5.33 6.68 -6.98
C MET A 43 5.58 6.40 -5.50
N ALA A 44 5.80 5.14 -5.15
CA ALA A 44 6.10 4.70 -3.79
C ALA A 44 7.56 4.96 -3.38
N GLY A 45 8.41 5.44 -4.29
CA GLY A 45 9.83 5.70 -4.01
C GLY A 45 10.65 4.43 -3.74
N VAL A 46 10.21 3.27 -4.22
CA VAL A 46 10.87 1.97 -3.99
C VAL A 46 11.22 1.29 -5.31
N SER A 47 12.14 0.31 -5.25
CA SER A 47 12.41 -0.53 -6.43
C SER A 47 11.22 -1.45 -6.76
N LEU A 48 11.09 -1.85 -8.02
CA LEU A 48 10.05 -2.80 -8.44
C LEU A 48 10.14 -4.13 -7.66
N THR A 49 11.36 -4.60 -7.41
CA THR A 49 11.60 -5.82 -6.64
C THR A 49 11.14 -5.66 -5.20
N THR A 50 11.45 -4.52 -4.56
CA THR A 50 10.98 -4.19 -3.21
C THR A 50 9.47 -4.07 -3.16
N LEU A 51 8.84 -3.44 -4.16
CA LEU A 51 7.39 -3.36 -4.25
C LEU A 51 6.77 -4.76 -4.33
N ARG A 52 7.32 -5.65 -5.17
CA ARG A 52 6.82 -7.02 -5.31
C ARG A 52 6.99 -7.84 -4.03
N ASP A 53 8.14 -7.70 -3.35
CA ASP A 53 8.39 -8.36 -2.06
C ASP A 53 7.40 -7.88 -0.99
N LYS A 54 7.20 -6.56 -0.89
CA LYS A 54 6.23 -5.96 0.03
C LYS A 54 4.80 -6.44 -0.28
N LEU A 55 4.36 -6.37 -1.53
CA LEU A 55 3.03 -6.87 -1.93
C LEU A 55 2.84 -8.37 -1.64
N SER A 56 3.89 -9.17 -1.80
CA SER A 56 3.88 -10.59 -1.44
C SER A 56 3.71 -10.82 0.06
N ARG A 57 4.30 -9.97 0.91
CA ARG A 57 4.19 -10.07 2.37
C ARG A 57 2.80 -9.68 2.87
N PHE A 58 2.16 -8.72 2.22
CA PHE A 58 0.87 -8.19 2.70
C PHE A 58 -0.35 -9.01 2.28
N THR A 59 -0.21 -10.05 1.44
CA THR A 59 -1.34 -10.78 0.84
C THR A 59 -2.48 -9.82 0.49
N VAL A 60 -2.16 -8.75 -0.25
CA VAL A 60 -3.16 -7.74 -0.62
C VAL A 60 -4.14 -8.42 -1.56
N LYS A 61 -5.24 -8.95 -1.01
CA LYS A 61 -6.44 -9.22 -1.76
C LYS A 61 -6.90 -7.85 -2.23
N VAL A 62 -6.61 -7.52 -3.48
CA VAL A 62 -7.24 -6.40 -4.16
C VAL A 62 -8.74 -6.74 -4.17
N GLU A 63 -9.50 -6.15 -3.25
CA GLU A 63 -10.94 -6.04 -3.43
C GLU A 63 -11.14 -5.03 -4.55
N VAL A 64 -11.14 -5.56 -5.78
CA VAL A 64 -11.65 -4.82 -6.94
C VAL A 64 -13.15 -4.71 -6.75
N SER A 65 -13.60 -3.59 -6.17
CA SER A 65 -14.98 -3.15 -6.31
C SER A 65 -15.20 -2.82 -7.78
N LEU A 66 -15.83 -3.75 -8.50
CA LEU A 66 -16.42 -3.48 -9.80
C LEU A 66 -17.80 -2.84 -9.53
N GLU A 67 -17.87 -1.52 -9.62
CA GLU A 67 -19.12 -0.79 -9.85
C GLU A 67 -19.45 -0.77 -11.36
#